data_AF-A0A968NY20-F1
#
_entry.id   AF-A0A968NY20-F1
#
_cell.length_a   1.000
_cell.length_b   1.000
_cell.length_c   1.000
_cell.angle_alpha   90.00
_cell.angle_beta   90.00
_cell.angle_gamma   90.00
#
_symmetry.space_group_name_H-M   'P 1'
#
loop_
_entity.id
_entity.type
_entity.pdbx_description
1 polymer ?
#
loop_
_entity_poly.entity_id
_entity_poly.type
_entity_poly.pdbx_seq_one_letter_code
_entity_poly.pdbx_strand_id
1 'polypeptide(L)'
;MATFAGCELKIQQTSDACRKEIISEAQSYWLEKFENLKKQVFIDEKDQLRNAVGWSDKEKLIKEISPLLKDFSRKLDRLIDDDLAKVLRQLKAISLNEIKSFMNLLNSEPATELLSELITTRYKVEDLLTQKISATAKGETYLPSIADIFHPYIDAWKKRFGDIAWNEVSEFSFDVLQRSEKRVNTMIDDRMLVVNDSFTSAIAFYIYFLETHARYTAETPEQKLAEKAWIDQQRQKLQQLQTQLNLLNS
;
A
#
# COMPACT_ATOMS: atom_id res chain seq x y z
N MET A 1 -5.89 19.60 -15.80
CA MET A 1 -6.17 18.23 -16.30
C MET A 1 -4.91 17.48 -16.74
N ALA A 2 -4.07 18.02 -17.63
CA ALA A 2 -2.85 17.34 -18.11
C ALA A 2 -1.83 16.94 -17.01
N THR A 3 -1.84 17.63 -15.86
CA THR A 3 -0.94 17.37 -14.74
C THR A 3 -1.37 16.22 -13.83
N PHE A 4 -2.67 16.06 -13.53
CA PHE A 4 -3.17 14.98 -12.65
C PHE A 4 -3.21 13.63 -13.35
N ALA A 5 -3.74 13.56 -14.57
CA ALA A 5 -3.71 12.34 -15.38
C ALA A 5 -2.26 11.89 -15.68
N GLY A 6 -1.35 12.85 -15.88
CA GLY A 6 0.08 12.55 -16.02
C GLY A 6 0.73 12.03 -14.74
N CYS A 7 0.31 12.52 -13.56
CA CYS A 7 0.78 12.00 -12.27
C CYS A 7 0.25 10.59 -11.98
N GLU A 8 -1.04 10.36 -12.24
CA GLU A 8 -1.68 9.05 -12.10
C GLU A 8 -0.97 7.99 -12.94
N LEU A 9 -0.75 8.27 -14.23
CA LEU A 9 -0.04 7.37 -15.15
C LEU A 9 1.39 7.10 -14.70
N LYS A 10 2.11 8.12 -14.19
CA LYS A 10 3.47 7.96 -13.67
C LYS A 10 3.51 7.09 -12.41
N ILE A 11 2.51 7.21 -11.53
CA ILE A 11 2.40 6.41 -10.31
C ILE A 11 2.04 4.96 -10.65
N GLN A 12 1.15 4.72 -11.61
CA GLN A 12 0.86 3.38 -12.14
C GLN A 12 2.12 2.73 -12.74
N GLN A 13 2.85 3.45 -13.60
CA GLN A 13 4.12 2.95 -14.17
C GLN A 13 5.17 2.65 -13.10
N THR A 14 5.27 3.49 -12.07
CA THR A 14 6.19 3.26 -10.95
C THR A 14 5.78 1.99 -10.20
N SER A 15 4.50 1.84 -9.87
CA SER A 15 3.95 0.67 -9.18
C SER A 15 4.21 -0.63 -9.96
N ASP A 16 3.98 -0.62 -11.28
CA ASP A 16 4.25 -1.79 -12.13
C ASP A 16 5.74 -2.14 -12.21
N ALA A 17 6.61 -1.14 -12.29
CA ALA A 17 8.06 -1.35 -12.30
C ALA A 17 8.53 -1.97 -10.99
N CYS A 18 8.05 -1.44 -9.87
CA CYS A 18 8.45 -1.92 -8.57
C CYS A 18 7.85 -3.28 -8.22
N ARG A 19 6.61 -3.57 -8.63
CA ARG A 19 6.03 -4.92 -8.55
C ARG A 19 6.96 -5.96 -9.18
N LYS A 20 7.44 -5.69 -10.40
CA LYS A 20 8.38 -6.55 -11.11
C LYS A 20 9.72 -6.68 -10.38
N GLU A 21 10.24 -5.57 -9.84
CA GLU A 21 11.48 -5.53 -9.07
C GLU A 21 11.38 -6.39 -7.80
N ILE A 22 10.32 -6.21 -7.01
CA ILE A 22 10.06 -6.99 -5.78
C ILE A 22 9.98 -8.48 -6.08
N ILE A 23 9.18 -8.86 -7.08
CA ILE A 23 9.00 -10.28 -7.46
C ILE A 23 10.35 -10.86 -7.89
N SER A 24 11.07 -10.19 -8.79
CA SER A 24 12.37 -10.65 -9.27
C SER A 24 13.39 -10.79 -8.15
N GLU A 25 13.49 -9.82 -7.24
CA GLU A 25 14.44 -9.85 -6.14
C GLU A 25 14.08 -10.92 -5.10
N ALA A 26 12.80 -11.04 -4.74
CA ALA A 26 12.31 -12.05 -3.83
C ALA A 26 12.53 -13.47 -4.37
N GLN A 27 12.20 -13.70 -5.64
CA GLN A 27 12.40 -15.00 -6.30
C GLN A 27 13.89 -15.36 -6.34
N SER A 28 14.76 -14.42 -6.75
CA SER A 28 16.21 -14.63 -6.79
C SER A 28 16.77 -14.98 -5.41
N TYR A 29 16.33 -14.25 -4.38
CA TYR A 29 16.73 -14.51 -2.99
C TYR A 29 16.33 -15.90 -2.52
N TRP A 30 15.06 -16.27 -2.72
CA TRP A 30 14.56 -17.58 -2.32
C TRP A 30 15.30 -18.71 -3.04
N LEU A 31 15.43 -18.62 -4.36
CA LEU A 31 16.08 -19.63 -5.18
C LEU A 31 17.55 -19.83 -4.80
N GLU A 32 18.31 -18.75 -4.56
CA GLU A 32 19.70 -18.83 -4.12
C GLU A 32 19.81 -19.58 -2.77
N LYS A 33 19.01 -19.19 -1.79
CA LYS A 33 19.07 -19.79 -0.46
C LYS A 33 18.53 -21.22 -0.43
N PHE A 34 17.50 -21.50 -1.22
CA PHE A 34 16.92 -22.83 -1.35
C PHE A 34 17.86 -23.79 -2.08
N GLU A 35 18.59 -23.34 -3.10
CA GLU A 35 19.64 -24.15 -3.74
C GLU A 35 20.78 -24.47 -2.77
N ASN A 36 21.15 -23.53 -1.89
CA ASN A 36 22.11 -23.78 -0.82
C ASN A 36 21.59 -24.84 0.17
N LEU A 37 20.33 -24.76 0.57
CA LEU A 37 19.69 -25.77 1.42
C LEU A 37 19.71 -27.15 0.75
N LYS A 38 19.33 -27.23 -0.53
CA LYS A 38 19.40 -28.46 -1.33
C LYS A 38 20.82 -29.03 -1.36
N LYS A 39 21.84 -28.22 -1.59
CA LYS A 39 23.25 -28.68 -1.57
C LYS A 39 23.66 -29.23 -0.21
N GLN A 40 23.17 -28.65 0.88
CA GLN A 40 23.51 -29.09 2.23
C GLN A 40 22.77 -30.35 2.69
N VAL A 41 21.58 -30.62 2.14
CA VAL A 41 20.63 -31.58 2.69
C VAL A 41 20.26 -32.68 1.70
N PHE A 42 20.32 -32.44 0.39
CA PHE A 42 19.89 -33.40 -0.62
C PHE A 42 21.02 -33.85 -1.55
N ILE A 43 22.17 -33.20 -1.55
CA ILE A 43 23.35 -33.64 -2.30
C ILE A 43 24.21 -34.54 -1.41
N ASP A 44 24.61 -35.70 -1.94
CA ASP A 44 25.49 -36.65 -1.25
C ASP A 44 26.99 -36.35 -1.47
N GLU A 45 27.85 -37.15 -0.86
CA GLU A 45 29.31 -37.00 -0.97
C GLU A 45 29.86 -37.20 -2.40
N LYS A 46 29.05 -37.76 -3.30
CA LYS A 46 29.38 -37.97 -4.72
C LYS A 46 28.78 -36.91 -5.63
N ASP A 47 28.27 -35.81 -5.06
CA ASP A 47 27.58 -34.72 -5.76
C ASP A 47 26.30 -35.19 -6.48
N GLN A 48 25.67 -36.28 -5.99
CA GLN A 48 24.43 -36.81 -6.54
C GLN A 48 23.22 -36.36 -5.71
N LEU A 49 22.13 -36.06 -6.42
CA LEU A 49 20.86 -35.70 -5.81
C LEU A 49 20.17 -36.94 -5.21
N ARG A 50 19.93 -36.90 -3.91
CA ARG A 50 19.16 -37.91 -3.19
C ARG A 50 17.66 -37.72 -3.44
N ASN A 51 16.96 -38.82 -3.68
CA ASN A 51 15.52 -38.81 -3.88
C ASN A 51 14.73 -38.47 -2.60
N ALA A 52 15.31 -38.73 -1.42
CA ALA A 52 14.71 -38.43 -0.14
C ALA A 52 15.77 -38.26 0.96
N VAL A 53 15.36 -37.64 2.06
CA VAL A 53 16.16 -37.52 3.29
C VAL A 53 15.52 -38.30 4.44
N GLY A 54 16.33 -39.14 5.09
CA GLY A 54 15.95 -39.89 6.28
C GLY A 54 16.15 -39.11 7.57
N TRP A 55 15.98 -39.78 8.72
CA TRP A 55 15.90 -39.18 10.06
C TRP A 55 16.99 -38.14 10.40
N SER A 56 18.27 -38.44 10.13
CA SER A 56 19.40 -37.55 10.45
C SER A 56 19.34 -36.23 9.67
N ASP A 57 19.10 -36.31 8.37
CA ASP A 57 19.08 -35.13 7.49
C ASP A 57 17.73 -34.40 7.51
N LYS A 58 16.67 -35.10 7.91
CA LYS A 58 15.34 -34.53 8.13
C LYS A 58 15.37 -33.46 9.24
N GLU A 59 16.03 -33.73 10.36
CA GLU A 59 16.15 -32.74 11.43
C GLU A 59 16.90 -31.49 10.95
N LYS A 60 17.97 -31.69 10.17
CA LYS A 60 18.72 -30.62 9.51
C LYS A 60 17.82 -29.83 8.54
N LEU A 61 17.06 -30.50 7.67
CA LEU A 61 16.10 -29.87 6.75
C LEU A 61 15.15 -28.93 7.50
N ILE A 62 14.50 -29.43 8.56
CA ILE A 62 13.52 -28.68 9.35
C ILE A 62 14.18 -27.47 10.03
N LYS A 63 15.37 -27.67 10.59
CA LYS A 63 16.14 -26.64 11.31
C LYS A 63 16.59 -25.51 10.39
N GLU A 64 16.92 -25.79 9.14
CA GLU A 64 17.39 -24.79 8.18
C GLU A 64 16.23 -24.12 7.40
N ILE A 65 15.19 -24.87 7.03
CA ILE A 65 14.10 -24.32 6.22
C ILE A 65 13.18 -23.38 7.00
N SER A 66 12.96 -23.63 8.30
CA SER A 66 12.16 -22.74 9.17
C SER A 66 12.72 -21.31 9.28
N PRO A 67 14.01 -21.11 9.66
CA PRO A 67 14.58 -19.77 9.72
C PRO A 67 14.71 -19.15 8.32
N LEU A 68 14.99 -19.93 7.27
CA LEU A 68 15.01 -19.45 5.90
C LEU A 68 13.65 -18.86 5.49
N LEU A 69 12.55 -19.57 5.74
CA LEU A 69 11.20 -19.10 5.43
C LEU A 69 10.85 -17.82 6.21
N LYS A 70 11.22 -17.73 7.49
CA LYS A 70 11.03 -16.52 8.30
C LYS A 70 11.83 -15.35 7.76
N ASP A 71 13.06 -15.59 7.33
CA ASP A 71 13.92 -14.56 6.80
C ASP A 71 13.46 -14.08 5.43
N PHE A 72 13.07 -15.00 4.54
CA PHE A 72 12.44 -14.70 3.26
C PHE A 72 11.17 -13.86 3.44
N SER A 73 10.29 -14.26 4.37
CA SER A 73 9.07 -13.50 4.66
C SER A 73 9.39 -12.07 5.10
N ARG A 74 10.37 -11.88 5.99
CA ARG A 74 10.80 -10.55 6.43
C ARG A 74 11.41 -9.72 5.30
N LYS A 75 12.18 -10.33 4.40
CA LYS A 75 12.74 -9.65 3.24
C LYS A 75 11.63 -9.22 2.28
N LEU A 76 10.66 -10.09 2.02
CA LEU A 76 9.51 -9.79 1.17
C LEU A 76 8.71 -8.61 1.71
N ASP A 77 8.38 -8.63 3.01
CA ASP A 77 7.63 -7.54 3.64
C ASP A 77 8.39 -6.20 3.55
N ARG A 78 9.72 -6.20 3.75
CA ARG A 78 10.56 -5.00 3.60
C ARG A 78 10.57 -4.48 2.16
N LEU A 79 10.69 -5.36 1.17
CA LEU A 79 10.67 -4.95 -0.24
C LEU A 79 9.35 -4.28 -0.62
N ILE A 80 8.23 -4.79 -0.11
CA ILE A 80 6.91 -4.17 -0.30
C ILE A 80 6.84 -2.81 0.43
N ASP A 81 7.28 -2.73 1.68
CA ASP A 81 7.31 -1.47 2.46
C ASP A 81 8.14 -0.38 1.75
N ASP A 82 9.35 -0.73 1.29
CA ASP A 82 10.28 0.19 0.63
C ASP A 82 9.70 0.72 -0.68
N ASP A 83 8.98 -0.11 -1.43
CA ASP A 83 8.30 0.30 -2.65
C ASP A 83 7.10 1.21 -2.39
N LEU A 84 6.21 0.82 -1.48
CA LEU A 84 5.08 1.66 -1.12
C LEU A 84 5.55 3.06 -0.66
N ALA A 85 6.70 3.13 0.00
CA ALA A 85 7.36 4.39 0.34
C ALA A 85 7.86 5.20 -0.88
N LYS A 86 8.22 4.58 -2.01
CA LYS A 86 8.54 5.26 -3.28
C LYS A 86 7.27 5.88 -3.89
N VAL A 87 6.18 5.12 -3.98
CA VAL A 87 4.88 5.60 -4.48
C VAL A 87 4.36 6.76 -3.63
N LEU A 88 4.47 6.63 -2.32
CA LEU A 88 4.17 7.67 -1.33
C LEU A 88 4.89 8.98 -1.57
N ARG A 89 6.18 8.92 -1.85
CA ARG A 89 7.01 10.12 -2.08
C ARG A 89 6.52 10.88 -3.32
N GLN A 90 6.07 10.16 -4.35
CA GLN A 90 5.50 10.78 -5.54
C GLN A 90 4.14 11.43 -5.25
N LEU A 91 3.29 10.79 -4.44
CA LEU A 91 2.02 11.38 -4.00
C LEU A 91 2.22 12.65 -3.16
N LYS A 92 3.17 12.65 -2.23
CA LYS A 92 3.50 13.84 -1.42
C LYS A 92 4.03 15.01 -2.23
N ALA A 93 4.61 14.73 -3.40
CA ALA A 93 5.08 15.77 -4.31
C ALA A 93 3.93 16.48 -5.06
N ILE A 94 2.72 15.91 -5.07
CA ILE A 94 1.52 16.57 -5.57
C ILE A 94 1.12 17.64 -4.54
N SER A 95 1.17 18.91 -4.94
CA SER A 95 0.96 20.07 -4.06
C SER A 95 -0.51 20.19 -3.61
N LEU A 96 -0.91 19.37 -2.64
CA LEU A 96 -2.21 19.48 -1.96
C LEU A 96 -2.35 20.79 -1.16
N ASN A 97 -1.23 21.45 -0.85
CA ASN A 97 -1.22 22.74 -0.15
C ASN A 97 -1.77 23.89 -1.01
N GLU A 98 -1.57 23.83 -2.33
CA GLU A 98 -2.19 24.77 -3.26
C GLU A 98 -3.71 24.57 -3.27
N ILE A 99 -4.19 23.33 -3.34
CA ILE A 99 -5.62 23.00 -3.28
C ILE A 99 -6.28 23.51 -2.00
N LYS A 100 -5.63 23.32 -0.83
CA LYS A 100 -6.12 23.82 0.46
C LYS A 100 -6.25 25.34 0.49
N SER A 101 -5.28 26.04 -0.10
CA SER A 101 -5.27 27.51 -0.15
C SER A 101 -6.42 28.04 -1.01
N PHE A 102 -6.74 27.36 -2.12
CA PHE A 102 -7.87 27.71 -2.97
C PHE A 102 -9.24 27.41 -2.32
N MET A 103 -9.38 26.32 -1.57
CA MET A 103 -10.68 25.97 -0.95
C MET A 103 -11.10 26.91 0.17
N ASN A 104 -10.15 27.44 0.95
CA ASN A 104 -10.43 28.48 1.95
C ASN A 104 -11.03 29.76 1.33
N LEU A 105 -10.92 29.94 0.01
CA LEU A 105 -11.46 31.09 -0.71
C LEU A 105 -12.90 30.88 -1.22
N LEU A 106 -13.37 29.64 -1.38
CA LEU A 106 -14.64 29.33 -2.07
C LEU A 106 -15.89 29.29 -1.15
N ASN A 107 -15.71 29.05 0.15
CA ASN A 107 -16.68 29.24 1.25
C ASN A 107 -18.19 29.04 0.92
N SER A 108 -18.52 27.98 0.17
CA SER A 108 -19.89 27.56 -0.17
C SER A 108 -20.14 26.14 0.35
N GLU A 109 -21.41 25.77 0.59
CA GLU A 109 -21.79 24.45 1.13
C GLU A 109 -21.21 23.26 0.31
N PRO A 110 -21.26 23.26 -1.04
CA PRO A 110 -20.65 22.20 -1.83
C PRO A 110 -19.11 22.23 -1.80
N ALA A 111 -18.50 23.41 -1.68
CA ALA A 111 -17.05 23.53 -1.49
C ALA A 111 -16.61 22.96 -0.12
N THR A 112 -17.52 22.96 0.87
CA THR A 112 -17.25 22.44 2.22
C THR A 112 -17.35 20.90 2.24
N GLU A 113 -18.32 20.32 1.53
CA GLU A 113 -18.40 18.87 1.31
C GLU A 113 -17.19 18.35 0.52
N LEU A 114 -16.82 19.02 -0.59
CA LEU A 114 -15.64 18.66 -1.37
C LEU A 114 -14.34 18.83 -0.56
N LEU A 115 -14.25 19.86 0.29
CA LEU A 115 -13.13 20.04 1.21
C LEU A 115 -13.06 18.91 2.23
N SER A 116 -14.20 18.52 2.80
CA SER A 116 -14.29 17.39 3.72
C SER A 116 -13.89 16.08 3.04
N GLU A 117 -14.34 15.83 1.81
CA GLU A 117 -14.04 14.62 1.05
C GLU A 117 -12.57 14.56 0.64
N LEU A 118 -11.96 15.69 0.27
CA LEU A 118 -10.55 15.77 -0.10
C LEU A 118 -9.62 15.69 1.13
N ILE A 119 -10.02 16.29 2.26
CA ILE A 119 -9.32 16.11 3.55
C ILE A 119 -9.44 14.65 4.01
N THR A 120 -10.61 14.04 3.89
CA THR A 120 -10.84 12.63 4.24
C THR A 120 -10.03 11.72 3.33
N THR A 121 -9.98 11.99 2.04
CA THR A 121 -9.16 11.28 1.06
C THR A 121 -7.67 11.41 1.41
N ARG A 122 -7.21 12.62 1.76
CA ARG A 122 -5.84 12.85 2.23
C ARG A 122 -5.52 12.04 3.48
N TYR A 123 -6.38 12.07 4.50
CA TYR A 123 -6.17 11.30 5.73
C TYR A 123 -6.22 9.80 5.47
N LYS A 124 -7.07 9.32 4.56
CA LYS A 124 -7.07 7.91 4.13
C LYS A 124 -5.75 7.54 3.46
N VAL A 125 -5.23 8.36 2.55
CA VAL A 125 -3.93 8.15 1.88
C VAL A 125 -2.79 8.17 2.89
N GLU A 126 -2.75 9.16 3.78
CA GLU A 126 -1.72 9.26 4.81
C GLU A 126 -1.83 8.09 5.82
N ASP A 127 -3.02 7.71 6.28
CA ASP A 127 -3.22 6.61 7.23
C ASP A 127 -2.88 5.24 6.62
N LEU A 128 -3.37 4.91 5.41
CA LEU A 128 -3.11 3.63 4.74
C LEU A 128 -1.66 3.43 4.32
N LEU A 129 -0.93 4.51 4.12
CA LEU A 129 0.46 4.46 3.68
C LEU A 129 1.46 4.65 4.83
N THR A 130 1.00 5.06 6.02
CA THR A 130 1.83 5.13 7.24
C THR A 130 1.60 3.92 8.16
N GLN A 131 0.49 3.20 8.00
CA GLN A 131 0.31 1.90 8.62
C GLN A 131 1.30 0.89 8.06
N LYS A 132 2.19 0.39 8.93
CA LYS A 132 3.03 -0.76 8.61
C LYS A 132 2.15 -1.87 8.05
N ILE A 133 2.66 -2.56 7.03
CA ILE A 133 2.06 -3.79 6.48
C ILE A 133 1.62 -4.78 7.59
N SER A 134 2.35 -4.79 8.72
CA SER A 134 2.07 -5.65 9.87
C SER A 134 0.91 -5.21 10.76
N ALA A 135 0.39 -3.98 10.60
CA ALA A 135 -0.70 -3.42 11.37
C ALA A 135 -1.82 -3.03 10.42
N THR A 136 -2.60 -4.04 10.01
CA THR A 136 -4.02 -3.94 9.70
C THR A 136 -4.51 -2.52 9.39
N ALA A 137 -4.58 -2.20 8.11
CA ALA A 137 -5.66 -1.34 7.63
C ALA A 137 -6.95 -1.86 8.25
N LYS A 138 -7.62 -1.02 9.04
CA LYS A 138 -9.00 -1.22 9.44
C LYS A 138 -9.82 -1.27 8.14
N GLY A 139 -9.88 -2.45 7.53
CA GLY A 139 -10.30 -2.65 6.14
C GLY A 139 -9.78 -3.97 5.57
N GLU A 140 -10.35 -5.07 6.08
CA GLU A 140 -10.73 -6.31 5.36
C GLU A 140 -9.71 -7.35 4.84
N THR A 141 -8.39 -7.11 4.70
CA THR A 141 -7.48 -8.20 4.28
C THR A 141 -6.20 -8.31 5.12
N TYR A 142 -6.28 -9.02 6.25
CA TYR A 142 -5.08 -9.58 6.88
C TYR A 142 -4.51 -10.67 5.96
N LEU A 143 -3.43 -10.37 5.25
CA LEU A 143 -2.67 -11.38 4.52
C LEU A 143 -1.63 -12.00 5.47
N PRO A 144 -1.74 -13.28 5.83
CA PRO A 144 -0.75 -13.95 6.66
C PRO A 144 0.63 -13.91 6.00
N SER A 145 1.67 -13.86 6.83
CA SER A 145 3.04 -13.84 6.33
C SER A 145 3.35 -15.15 5.58
N ILE A 146 4.34 -15.14 4.69
CA ILE A 146 4.77 -16.36 4.00
C ILE A 146 5.22 -17.42 5.02
N ALA A 147 5.84 -16.99 6.12
CA ALA A 147 6.19 -17.87 7.21
C ALA A 147 4.96 -18.57 7.82
N ASP A 148 3.89 -17.83 8.09
CA ASP A 148 2.68 -18.38 8.71
C ASP A 148 1.94 -19.35 7.78
N ILE A 149 1.90 -19.04 6.48
CA ILE A 149 1.24 -19.90 5.47
C ILE A 149 1.90 -21.27 5.39
N PHE A 150 3.23 -21.33 5.45
CA PHE A 150 4.01 -22.55 5.23
C PHE A 150 4.49 -23.24 6.51
N HIS A 151 4.35 -22.60 7.68
CA HIS A 151 4.67 -23.23 8.97
C HIS A 151 3.98 -24.59 9.18
N PRO A 152 2.68 -24.76 8.83
CA PRO A 152 2.01 -26.06 8.99
C PRO A 152 2.64 -27.20 8.18
N TYR A 153 3.23 -26.92 7.02
CA TYR A 153 3.91 -27.92 6.18
C TYR A 153 5.18 -28.43 6.86
N ILE A 154 5.97 -27.51 7.42
CA ILE A 154 7.20 -27.84 8.14
C ILE A 154 6.86 -28.62 9.42
N ASP A 155 5.79 -28.25 10.11
CA ASP A 155 5.28 -28.98 11.28
C ASP A 155 4.81 -30.39 10.92
N ALA A 156 4.17 -30.56 9.76
CA ALA A 156 3.77 -31.87 9.26
C ALA A 156 5.00 -32.74 8.99
N TRP A 157 6.04 -32.20 8.34
CA TRP A 157 7.33 -32.88 8.17
C TRP A 157 7.94 -33.29 9.50
N LYS A 158 7.97 -32.38 10.47
CA LYS A 158 8.51 -32.66 11.81
C LYS A 158 7.83 -33.84 12.50
N LYS A 159 6.49 -33.94 12.40
CA LYS A 159 5.69 -34.99 13.04
C LYS A 159 5.64 -36.30 12.24
N ARG A 160 5.98 -36.27 10.94
CA ARG A 160 5.86 -37.44 10.05
C ARG A 160 6.81 -38.56 10.46
N PHE A 161 6.37 -39.81 10.36
CA PHE A 161 7.24 -40.98 10.42
C PHE A 161 7.74 -41.33 9.01
N GLY A 162 9.06 -41.48 8.83
CA GLY A 162 9.68 -41.78 7.54
C GLY A 162 10.35 -40.58 6.87
N ASP A 163 10.77 -40.83 5.63
CA ASP A 163 11.61 -39.92 4.84
C ASP A 163 10.81 -38.77 4.23
N ILE A 164 11.52 -37.70 3.88
CA ILE A 164 10.96 -36.56 3.13
C ILE A 164 11.55 -36.59 1.73
N ALA A 165 10.71 -36.74 0.73
CA ALA A 165 11.14 -36.85 -0.66
C ALA A 165 11.51 -35.49 -1.25
N TRP A 166 12.50 -35.45 -2.14
CA TRP A 166 12.95 -34.21 -2.77
C TRP A 166 11.86 -33.56 -3.62
N ASN A 167 11.05 -34.34 -4.33
CA ASN A 167 9.94 -33.81 -5.13
C ASN A 167 8.96 -33.00 -4.27
N GLU A 168 8.62 -33.49 -3.07
CA GLU A 168 7.77 -32.78 -2.12
C GLU A 168 8.40 -31.46 -1.66
N VAL A 169 9.71 -31.44 -1.39
CA VAL A 169 10.43 -30.23 -0.96
C VAL A 169 10.58 -29.22 -2.11
N SER A 170 10.77 -29.72 -3.33
CA SER A 170 10.81 -28.91 -4.55
C SER A 170 9.45 -28.27 -4.87
N GLU A 171 8.36 -29.04 -4.75
CA GLU A 171 6.99 -28.53 -4.89
C GLU A 171 6.67 -27.48 -3.83
N PHE A 172 7.07 -27.72 -2.57
CA PHE A 172 6.97 -26.73 -1.51
C PHE A 172 7.67 -25.41 -1.88
N SER A 173 8.88 -25.46 -2.43
CA SER A 173 9.59 -24.25 -2.87
C SER A 173 8.88 -23.54 -4.01
N PHE A 174 8.33 -24.28 -4.96
CA PHE A 174 7.53 -23.70 -6.03
C PHE A 174 6.28 -22.99 -5.49
N ASP A 175 5.58 -23.61 -4.54
CA ASP A 175 4.43 -23.01 -3.87
C ASP A 175 4.82 -21.74 -3.10
N VAL A 176 5.98 -21.72 -2.42
CA VAL A 176 6.49 -20.52 -1.73
C VAL A 176 6.63 -19.36 -2.70
N LEU A 177 7.20 -19.61 -3.89
CA LEU A 177 7.35 -18.59 -4.93
C LEU A 177 6.00 -18.09 -5.42
N GLN A 178 5.07 -18.99 -5.77
CA GLN A 178 3.73 -18.60 -6.23
C GLN A 178 2.95 -17.80 -5.19
N ARG A 179 3.01 -18.21 -3.92
CA ARG A 179 2.33 -17.50 -2.82
C ARG A 179 2.98 -16.15 -2.52
N SER A 180 4.30 -16.04 -2.65
CA SER A 180 4.99 -14.75 -2.51
C SER A 180 4.59 -13.77 -3.61
N GLU A 181 4.53 -14.21 -4.86
CA GLU A 181 4.08 -13.40 -5.99
C GLU A 181 2.63 -12.96 -5.82
N LYS A 182 1.74 -13.90 -5.47
CA LYS A 182 0.33 -13.57 -5.20
C LYS A 182 0.21 -12.53 -4.08
N ARG A 183 0.97 -12.67 -3.00
CA ARG A 183 0.98 -11.72 -1.89
C ARG A 183 1.41 -10.33 -2.35
N VAL A 184 2.51 -10.22 -3.11
CA VAL A 184 2.98 -8.94 -3.66
C VAL A 184 1.89 -8.29 -4.51
N ASN A 185 1.30 -9.05 -5.43
CA ASN A 185 0.24 -8.54 -6.30
C ASN A 185 -0.97 -8.03 -5.49
N THR A 186 -1.51 -8.85 -4.59
CA THR A 186 -2.67 -8.45 -3.76
C THR A 186 -2.35 -7.21 -2.93
N MET A 187 -1.17 -7.14 -2.33
CA MET A 187 -0.80 -5.98 -1.51
C MET A 187 -0.64 -4.70 -2.30
N ILE A 188 0.00 -4.78 -3.47
CA ILE A 188 0.16 -3.62 -4.34
C ILE A 188 -1.20 -3.20 -4.90
N ASP A 189 -2.01 -4.14 -5.38
CA ASP A 189 -3.35 -3.85 -5.93
C ASP A 189 -4.26 -3.20 -4.88
N ASP A 190 -4.32 -3.74 -3.66
CA ASP A 190 -5.10 -3.18 -2.55
C ASP A 190 -4.70 -1.73 -2.24
N ARG A 191 -3.40 -1.43 -2.28
CA ARG A 191 -2.89 -0.08 -2.01
C ARG A 191 -3.10 0.86 -3.19
N MET A 192 -2.93 0.37 -4.41
CA MET A 192 -3.16 1.14 -5.63
C MET A 192 -4.62 1.51 -5.84
N LEU A 193 -5.56 0.67 -5.38
CA LEU A 193 -6.99 0.99 -5.40
C LEU A 193 -7.26 2.30 -4.64
N VAL A 194 -6.72 2.43 -3.43
CA VAL A 194 -6.84 3.65 -2.61
C VAL A 194 -6.20 4.86 -3.30
N VAL A 195 -5.04 4.65 -3.92
CA VAL A 195 -4.35 5.72 -4.67
C VAL A 195 -5.20 6.20 -5.85
N ASN A 196 -5.78 5.28 -6.62
CA ASN A 196 -6.65 5.60 -7.75
C ASN A 196 -7.94 6.30 -7.31
N ASP A 197 -8.58 5.84 -6.22
CA ASP A 197 -9.73 6.53 -5.63
C ASP A 197 -9.37 7.97 -5.27
N SER A 198 -8.15 8.18 -4.76
CA SER A 198 -7.68 9.51 -4.38
C SER A 198 -7.45 10.43 -5.58
N PHE A 199 -6.93 9.90 -6.69
CA PHE A 199 -6.84 10.64 -7.94
C PHE A 199 -8.22 10.99 -8.50
N THR A 200 -9.16 10.05 -8.45
CA THR A 200 -10.53 10.25 -8.91
C THR A 200 -11.19 11.41 -8.16
N SER A 201 -11.09 11.42 -6.82
CA SER A 201 -11.59 12.52 -5.98
C SER A 201 -10.90 13.86 -6.29
N ALA A 202 -9.57 13.86 -6.47
CA ALA A 202 -8.82 15.07 -6.80
C ALA A 202 -9.19 15.65 -8.18
N ILE A 203 -9.43 14.80 -9.18
CA ILE A 203 -9.88 15.20 -10.52
C ILE A 203 -11.29 15.76 -10.46
N ALA A 204 -12.22 15.07 -9.77
CA ALA A 204 -13.60 15.54 -9.59
C ALA A 204 -13.64 16.92 -8.94
N PHE A 205 -12.84 17.13 -7.89
CA PHE A 205 -12.66 18.43 -7.27
C PHE A 205 -12.15 19.50 -8.26
N TYR A 206 -11.11 19.18 -9.04
CA TYR A 206 -10.55 20.13 -10.00
C TYR A 206 -11.56 20.51 -11.10
N ILE A 207 -12.37 19.56 -11.55
CA ILE A 207 -13.47 19.82 -12.51
C ILE A 207 -14.50 20.77 -11.89
N TYR A 208 -14.99 20.47 -10.69
CA TYR A 208 -15.93 21.33 -9.97
C TYR A 208 -15.39 22.75 -9.78
N PHE A 209 -14.11 22.87 -9.45
CA PHE A 209 -13.44 24.16 -9.32
C PHE A 209 -13.48 24.96 -10.63
N LEU A 210 -13.13 24.33 -11.75
CA LEU A 210 -13.13 24.98 -13.06
C LEU A 210 -14.54 25.42 -13.47
N GLU A 211 -15.55 24.61 -13.21
CA GLU A 211 -16.96 24.93 -13.48
C GLU A 211 -17.44 26.10 -12.63
N THR A 212 -17.08 26.11 -11.34
CA THR A 212 -17.39 27.21 -10.41
C THR A 212 -16.71 28.50 -10.85
N HIS A 213 -15.44 28.43 -11.23
CA HIS A 213 -14.71 29.59 -11.76
C HIS A 213 -15.32 30.11 -13.06
N ALA A 214 -15.69 29.21 -13.98
CA ALA A 214 -16.35 29.58 -15.24
C ALA A 214 -17.69 30.29 -14.98
N ARG A 215 -18.51 29.76 -14.05
CA ARG A 215 -19.75 30.41 -13.61
C ARG A 215 -19.48 31.79 -13.02
N TYR A 216 -18.55 31.89 -12.06
CA TYR A 216 -18.18 33.17 -11.45
C TYR A 216 -17.67 34.16 -12.50
N THR A 217 -16.95 33.71 -13.52
CA THR A 217 -16.49 34.61 -14.60
C THR A 217 -17.67 35.14 -15.43
N ALA A 218 -18.70 34.33 -15.64
CA ALA A 218 -19.91 34.68 -16.39
C ALA A 218 -20.96 35.50 -15.59
N GLU A 219 -20.85 35.56 -14.27
CA GLU A 219 -21.77 36.34 -13.41
C GLU A 219 -21.61 37.86 -13.59
N THR A 220 -22.73 38.59 -13.46
CA THR A 220 -22.73 40.06 -13.52
C THR A 220 -22.05 40.66 -12.29
N PRO A 221 -21.56 41.92 -12.37
CA PRO A 221 -20.97 42.61 -11.23
C PRO A 221 -21.90 42.66 -9.99
N GLU A 222 -23.22 42.82 -10.18
CA GLU A 222 -24.18 42.82 -9.08
C GLU A 222 -24.28 41.44 -8.39
N GLN A 223 -24.25 40.36 -9.16
CA GLN A 223 -24.29 38.99 -8.62
C GLN A 223 -23.05 38.70 -7.78
N LYS A 224 -21.87 39.10 -8.26
CA LYS A 224 -20.59 38.98 -7.53
C LYS A 224 -20.58 39.79 -6.23
N LEU A 225 -21.15 41.00 -6.25
CA LEU A 225 -21.27 41.87 -5.07
C LEU A 225 -22.23 41.29 -4.04
N ALA A 226 -23.35 40.70 -4.47
CA ALA A 226 -24.32 40.05 -3.59
C ALA A 226 -23.73 38.79 -2.93
N GLU A 227 -23.01 37.96 -3.69
CA GLU A 227 -22.35 36.76 -3.16
C GLU A 227 -21.23 37.14 -2.17
N LYS A 228 -20.42 38.15 -2.50
CA LYS A 228 -19.39 38.68 -1.58
C LYS A 228 -20.00 39.21 -0.28
N ALA A 229 -21.08 39.99 -0.36
CA ALA A 229 -21.77 40.52 0.81
C ALA A 229 -22.33 39.41 1.70
N TRP A 230 -22.84 38.33 1.11
CA TRP A 230 -23.30 37.15 1.85
C TRP A 230 -22.13 36.43 2.55
N ILE A 231 -21.00 36.22 1.87
CA ILE A 231 -19.79 35.60 2.46
C ILE A 231 -19.27 36.41 3.66
N ASP A 232 -19.18 37.74 3.52
CA ASP A 232 -18.73 38.62 4.59
C ASP A 232 -19.66 38.57 5.80
N GLN A 233 -20.98 38.46 5.57
CA GLN A 233 -21.97 38.32 6.64
C GLN A 233 -21.85 36.98 7.38
N GLN A 234 -21.56 35.88 6.70
CA GLN A 234 -21.32 34.59 7.34
C GLN A 234 -20.03 34.58 8.17
N ARG A 235 -18.96 35.22 7.68
CA ARG A 235 -17.70 35.39 8.44
C ARG A 235 -17.90 36.16 9.75
N GLN A 236 -18.70 37.23 9.72
CA GLN A 236 -19.02 37.98 10.95
C GLN A 236 -19.76 37.12 11.98
N LYS A 237 -20.73 36.30 11.55
CA LYS A 237 -21.45 35.39 12.45
C LYS A 237 -20.52 34.34 13.07
N LEU A 238 -19.59 33.80 12.29
CA LEU A 238 -18.59 32.83 12.77
C LEU A 238 -17.63 33.44 13.79
N GLN A 239 -17.16 34.67 13.56
CA GLN A 239 -16.34 35.40 14.52
C GLN A 239 -17.09 35.70 15.83
N GLN A 240 -18.37 36.06 15.74
CA GLN A 240 -19.22 36.26 16.92
C GLN A 240 -19.38 34.97 17.73
N LEU A 241 -19.64 33.85 17.08
CA LEU A 241 -19.75 32.54 17.73
C LEU A 241 -18.43 32.10 18.38
N GLN A 242 -17.29 32.31 17.72
CA GLN A 242 -15.96 32.05 18.32
C GLN A 242 -15.69 32.93 19.54
N THR A 243 -16.07 34.21 19.48
CA THR A 243 -15.90 35.13 20.60
C THR A 243 -16.77 34.72 21.78
N GLN A 244 -18.02 34.30 21.53
CA GLN A 244 -18.94 33.80 22.57
C GLN A 244 -18.44 32.49 23.19
N LEU A 245 -17.90 31.56 22.40
CA LEU A 245 -17.31 30.31 22.88
C LEU A 245 -16.09 30.54 23.78
N ASN A 246 -15.25 31.53 23.43
CA ASN A 246 -14.09 31.89 24.24
C ASN A 246 -14.48 32.54 25.57
N LEU A 247 -15.60 33.29 25.61
CA LEU A 247 -16.15 33.88 26.83
C LEU A 247 -16.86 32.86 27.74
N LEU A 248 -17.35 31.75 27.20
CA LEU A 248 -17.96 30.65 27.96
C LEU A 248 -16.93 29.69 28.57
N ASN A 249 -15.70 29.67 28.04
CA ASN A 249 -14.60 28.81 28.48
C ASN A 249 -13.55 29.57 29.33
N SER A 250 -13.83 30.81 29.71
CA SER A 250 -13.05 31.66 30.61
C SER A 250 -13.79 31.88 31.92
#